data_AF-A0A4R7UCV4-F1
#
_entry.id   AF-A0A4R7UCV4-F1
#
_cell.length_a   1.000
_cell.length_b   1.000
_cell.length_c   1.000
_cell.angle_alpha   90.00
_cell.angle_beta   90.00
_cell.angle_gamma   90.00
#
_symmetry.space_group_name_H-M   'P 1'
#
loop_
_entity.id
_entity.type
_entity.pdbx_description
1 polymer ?
#
loop_
_entity_poly.entity_id
_entity_poly.type
_entity_poly.pdbx_seq_one_letter_code
_entity_poly.pdbx_strand_id
1 'polypeptide(L)'
;MQIQHPLLKFNKLAYDLKFVYSLYDKTLDEALMGKFASQPINVIITYNTLLKLKELNKIYLQIKNQQDPLICLPFINIEGIDIYLNVLIPSKSKNNNVKIIQYLKKANQGKKDYLTKLFDLLFSSEPDIWSFVYFDYKEMQLKLKYLSNININYYKVVTLSGVQFPYIEIK
;
A
#
# COMPACT_ATOMS: atom_id res chain seq x y z
N MET A 1 -22.53 -4.95 21.31
CA MET A 1 -21.54 -4.10 20.61
C MET A 1 -21.40 -4.64 19.19
N GLN A 2 -21.80 -3.89 18.15
CA GLN A 2 -21.54 -4.31 16.78
C GLN A 2 -20.04 -4.14 16.51
N ILE A 3 -19.34 -5.23 16.22
CA ILE A 3 -17.94 -5.20 15.79
C ILE A 3 -17.92 -4.54 14.40
N GLN A 4 -17.49 -3.29 14.33
CA GLN A 4 -17.30 -2.61 13.07
C GLN A 4 -16.09 -3.20 12.33
N HIS A 5 -16.27 -3.56 11.06
CA HIS A 5 -15.23 -4.13 10.22
C HIS A 5 -13.97 -3.25 10.19
N PRO A 6 -12.74 -3.80 10.25
CA PRO A 6 -11.49 -3.02 10.27
C PRO A 6 -11.37 -2.01 9.13
N LEU A 7 -11.90 -2.34 7.97
CA LEU A 7 -11.90 -1.44 6.81
C LEU A 7 -12.69 -0.14 7.06
N LEU A 8 -13.77 -0.18 7.84
CA LEU A 8 -14.52 1.02 8.23
C LEU A 8 -13.68 1.91 9.15
N LYS A 9 -12.94 1.30 10.09
CA LYS A 9 -12.04 2.02 11.00
C LYS A 9 -10.84 2.60 10.26
N PHE A 10 -10.30 1.88 9.30
CA PHE A 10 -9.25 2.39 8.41
C PHE A 10 -9.73 3.57 7.58
N ASN A 11 -10.96 3.49 7.05
CA ASN A 11 -11.54 4.59 6.28
C ASN A 11 -11.73 5.84 7.15
N LYS A 12 -12.19 5.66 8.39
CA LYS A 12 -12.27 6.76 9.36
C LYS A 12 -10.89 7.34 9.67
N LEU A 13 -9.88 6.49 9.91
CA LEU A 13 -8.50 6.91 10.13
C LEU A 13 -7.96 7.74 8.95
N ALA A 14 -8.23 7.32 7.71
CA ALA A 14 -7.86 8.05 6.51
C ALA A 14 -8.48 9.45 6.45
N TYR A 15 -9.75 9.56 6.86
CA TYR A 15 -10.47 10.83 6.93
C TYR A 15 -9.89 11.75 8.02
N ASP A 16 -9.71 11.22 9.24
CA ASP A 16 -9.20 11.96 10.40
C ASP A 16 -7.77 12.47 10.14
N LEU A 17 -6.93 11.64 9.53
CA LEU A 17 -5.55 11.98 9.19
C LEU A 17 -5.41 12.70 7.84
N LYS A 18 -6.51 12.94 7.11
CA LYS A 18 -6.53 13.59 5.79
C LYS A 18 -5.50 12.97 4.83
N PHE A 19 -5.63 11.68 4.57
CA PHE A 19 -4.90 11.02 3.49
C PHE A 19 -5.83 10.19 2.61
N VAL A 20 -5.44 10.00 1.36
CA VAL A 20 -6.18 9.18 0.41
C VAL A 20 -5.47 7.84 0.23
N TYR A 21 -6.27 6.79 0.04
CA TYR A 21 -5.83 5.43 -0.25
C TYR A 21 -6.67 4.85 -1.38
N SER A 22 -6.41 3.60 -1.74
CA SER A 22 -7.24 2.85 -2.68
C SER A 22 -7.33 1.40 -2.24
N LEU A 23 -8.52 0.81 -2.32
CA LEU A 23 -8.65 -0.65 -2.19
C LEU A 23 -7.85 -1.33 -3.30
N TYR A 24 -7.25 -2.49 -2.99
CA TYR A 24 -6.38 -3.20 -3.92
C TYR A 24 -6.56 -4.71 -3.85
N ASP A 25 -6.30 -5.37 -4.98
CA ASP A 25 -6.28 -6.83 -5.12
C ASP A 25 -7.59 -7.47 -4.58
N LYS A 26 -7.51 -8.62 -3.92
CA LYS A 26 -8.65 -9.31 -3.30
C LYS A 26 -9.56 -8.39 -2.47
N THR A 27 -9.01 -7.38 -1.79
CA THR A 27 -9.82 -6.41 -1.02
C THR A 27 -10.74 -5.60 -1.92
N LEU A 28 -10.24 -5.17 -3.08
CA LEU A 28 -11.05 -4.50 -4.10
C LEU A 28 -12.06 -5.48 -4.72
N ASP A 29 -11.63 -6.68 -5.10
CA ASP A 29 -12.49 -7.67 -5.76
C ASP A 29 -13.71 -8.03 -4.89
N GLU A 30 -13.50 -8.29 -3.61
CA GLU A 30 -14.59 -8.59 -2.67
C GLU A 30 -15.50 -7.38 -2.45
N ALA A 31 -14.95 -6.17 -2.39
CA ALA A 31 -15.73 -4.94 -2.28
C ALA A 31 -16.61 -4.70 -3.51
N LEU A 32 -16.09 -4.95 -4.72
CA LEU A 32 -16.87 -4.86 -5.97
C LEU A 32 -18.00 -5.90 -6.04
N MET A 33 -17.87 -7.01 -5.31
CA MET A 33 -18.94 -8.00 -5.12
C MET A 33 -19.92 -7.64 -3.99
N GLY A 34 -19.81 -6.44 -3.41
CA GLY A 34 -20.69 -5.98 -2.32
C GLY A 34 -20.37 -6.60 -0.96
N LYS A 35 -19.17 -7.16 -0.77
CA LYS A 35 -18.75 -7.83 0.47
C LYS A 35 -17.63 -7.06 1.15
N PHE A 36 -17.61 -7.13 2.49
CA PHE A 36 -16.42 -6.70 3.22
C PHE A 36 -15.28 -7.69 2.99
N ALA A 37 -14.07 -7.14 2.82
CA ALA A 37 -12.91 -7.93 2.48
C ALA A 37 -12.47 -8.84 3.65
N SER A 38 -12.24 -10.10 3.34
CA SER A 38 -11.54 -11.04 4.23
C SER A 38 -10.05 -10.71 4.27
N GLN A 39 -9.37 -11.15 5.34
CA GLN A 39 -7.91 -10.97 5.44
C GLN A 39 -7.17 -11.76 4.34
N PRO A 40 -6.00 -11.28 3.88
CA PRO A 40 -5.35 -10.02 4.24
C PRO A 40 -6.01 -8.81 3.56
N ILE A 41 -6.11 -7.69 4.29
CA ILE A 41 -6.64 -6.44 3.75
C ILE A 41 -5.50 -5.66 3.10
N ASN A 42 -5.68 -5.31 1.83
CA ASN A 42 -4.69 -4.65 1.01
C ASN A 42 -5.20 -3.30 0.50
N VAL A 43 -4.37 -2.29 0.68
CA VAL A 43 -4.62 -0.96 0.13
C VAL A 43 -3.39 -0.44 -0.59
N ILE A 44 -3.60 0.51 -1.47
CA ILE A 44 -2.58 1.34 -2.07
C ILE A 44 -2.58 2.70 -1.38
N ILE A 45 -1.40 3.20 -1.04
CA ILE A 45 -1.18 4.58 -0.60
C ILE A 45 -0.06 5.22 -1.42
N THR A 46 0.03 6.54 -1.39
CA THR A 46 1.19 7.24 -1.97
C THR A 46 2.39 7.21 -1.02
N TYR A 47 3.60 7.36 -1.56
CA TYR A 47 4.81 7.51 -0.76
C TYR A 47 4.73 8.72 0.20
N ASN A 48 4.11 9.82 -0.22
CA ASN A 48 3.88 10.98 0.66
C ASN A 48 2.95 10.63 1.84
N THR A 49 1.89 9.86 1.60
CA THR A 49 1.04 9.33 2.68
C THR A 49 1.86 8.45 3.62
N LEU A 50 2.74 7.60 3.09
CA LEU A 50 3.61 6.75 3.92
C LEU A 50 4.54 7.58 4.82
N LEU A 51 5.16 8.64 4.30
CA LEU A 51 6.00 9.55 5.07
C LEU A 51 5.20 10.25 6.18
N LYS A 52 4.02 10.78 5.84
CA LYS A 52 3.10 11.41 6.80
C LYS A 52 2.70 10.45 7.91
N LEU A 53 2.39 9.19 7.58
CA LEU A 53 2.05 8.16 8.57
C LEU A 53 3.23 7.81 9.50
N LYS A 54 4.47 7.82 8.98
CA LYS A 54 5.69 7.62 9.79
C LYS A 54 5.89 8.74 10.82
N GLU A 55 5.60 9.98 10.43
CA GLU A 55 5.76 11.17 11.29
C GLU A 55 4.66 11.27 12.34
N LEU A 56 3.41 10.98 11.96
CA LEU A 56 2.24 11.28 12.79
C LEU A 56 2.06 10.36 13.98
N ASN A 57 2.53 9.11 13.96
CA ASN A 57 2.46 8.21 15.12
C ASN A 57 3.16 6.87 14.84
N LYS A 58 4.29 6.60 15.52
CA LYS A 58 4.97 5.28 15.51
C LYS A 58 4.06 4.11 15.94
N ILE A 59 2.91 4.40 16.56
CA ILE A 59 1.95 3.41 17.08
C ILE A 59 1.18 2.72 15.94
N TYR A 60 0.86 3.44 14.86
CA TYR A 60 -0.01 2.91 13.80
C TYR A 60 0.76 2.21 12.69
N LEU A 61 1.88 2.80 12.25
CA LEU A 61 2.68 2.21 11.18
C LEU A 61 3.68 1.22 11.78
N GLN A 62 3.34 -0.06 11.65
CA GLN A 62 4.22 -1.13 12.06
C GLN A 62 4.88 -1.75 10.83
N ILE A 63 6.11 -2.21 11.03
CA ILE A 63 6.83 -3.04 10.07
C ILE A 63 7.25 -4.28 10.87
N LYS A 64 6.74 -5.46 10.52
CA LYS A 64 6.75 -6.65 11.42
C LYS A 64 8.18 -7.01 11.79
N ASN A 65 8.63 -6.71 13.00
CA ASN A 65 9.97 -7.08 13.48
C ASN A 65 9.97 -8.57 13.88
N GLN A 66 10.17 -9.41 12.88
CA GLN A 66 10.41 -10.87 12.94
C GLN A 66 9.17 -11.76 13.10
N GLN A 67 9.27 -12.93 12.44
CA GLN A 67 8.40 -14.13 12.46
C GLN A 67 7.18 -14.22 11.53
N ASP A 68 6.96 -13.28 10.60
CA ASP A 68 6.15 -13.57 9.42
C ASP A 68 7.02 -13.35 8.17
N PRO A 69 7.74 -14.40 7.70
CA PRO A 69 8.76 -14.27 6.66
C PRO A 69 8.21 -13.90 5.28
N LEU A 70 6.88 -13.77 5.13
CA LEU A 70 6.25 -13.73 3.84
C LEU A 70 6.00 -12.30 3.34
N ILE A 71 5.53 -11.37 4.17
CA ILE A 71 5.08 -10.04 3.69
C ILE A 71 5.93 -8.91 4.29
N CYS A 72 6.83 -8.36 3.49
CA CYS A 72 7.73 -7.28 3.90
C CYS A 72 7.14 -5.86 3.75
N LEU A 73 5.84 -5.72 3.48
CA LEU A 73 5.20 -4.40 3.34
C LEU A 73 5.02 -3.70 4.70
N PRO A 74 5.00 -2.35 4.73
CA PRO A 74 4.45 -1.61 5.85
C PRO A 74 2.96 -1.95 6.03
N PHE A 75 2.47 -1.93 7.27
CA PHE A 75 1.06 -2.16 7.56
C PHE A 75 0.57 -1.26 8.70
N ILE A 76 -0.75 -1.12 8.79
CA ILE A 76 -1.43 -0.55 9.96
C ILE A 76 -2.20 -1.66 10.66
N ASN A 77 -1.95 -1.84 11.95
CA ASN A 77 -2.73 -2.78 12.77
C ASN A 77 -3.97 -2.07 13.33
N ILE A 78 -5.15 -2.59 13.01
CA ILE A 78 -6.42 -2.15 13.58
C ILE A 78 -7.04 -3.34 14.30
N GLU A 79 -7.03 -3.30 15.64
CA GLU A 79 -7.63 -4.33 16.49
C GLU A 79 -7.13 -5.75 16.19
N GLY A 80 -5.82 -5.89 16.01
CA GLY A 80 -5.20 -7.18 15.70
C GLY A 80 -5.27 -7.59 14.23
N ILE A 81 -5.84 -6.74 13.35
CA ILE A 81 -5.93 -7.00 11.92
C ILE A 81 -4.96 -6.10 11.16
N ASP A 82 -4.07 -6.73 10.39
CA ASP A 82 -3.07 -6.03 9.59
C ASP A 82 -3.68 -5.57 8.26
N ILE A 83 -3.56 -4.26 7.99
CA ILE A 83 -3.90 -3.65 6.70
C ILE A 83 -2.59 -3.30 5.99
N TYR A 84 -2.24 -4.08 4.98
CA TYR A 84 -0.98 -3.97 4.25
C TYR A 84 -1.01 -2.81 3.25
N LEU A 85 0.08 -2.05 3.25
CA LEU A 85 0.24 -0.82 2.49
C LEU A 85 1.13 -1.06 1.28
N ASN A 86 0.50 -1.25 0.12
CA ASN A 86 1.17 -1.20 -1.17
C ASN A 86 1.43 0.28 -1.52
N VAL A 87 2.55 0.60 -2.15
CA VAL A 87 3.03 1.99 -2.24
C VAL A 87 3.19 2.44 -3.69
N LEU A 88 2.50 3.52 -4.03
CA LEU A 88 2.72 4.30 -5.25
C LEU A 88 3.74 5.40 -4.98
N ILE A 89 4.85 5.36 -5.71
CA ILE A 89 5.99 6.25 -5.54
C ILE A 89 6.12 7.10 -6.81
N PRO A 90 6.13 8.44 -6.71
CA PRO A 90 6.39 9.30 -7.86
C PRO A 90 7.85 9.09 -8.31
N SER A 91 8.07 8.74 -9.59
CA SER A 91 9.35 8.24 -10.09
C SER A 91 9.69 8.76 -11.49
N LYS A 92 10.94 8.54 -11.94
CA LYS A 92 11.37 8.79 -13.32
C LYS A 92 11.46 7.51 -14.16
N SER A 93 11.06 7.58 -15.43
CA SER A 93 11.03 6.47 -16.41
C SER A 93 12.39 5.84 -16.68
N LYS A 94 13.48 6.58 -16.45
CA LYS A 94 14.87 6.12 -16.63
C LYS A 94 15.47 5.39 -15.42
N ASN A 95 14.67 4.97 -14.44
CA ASN A 95 15.16 4.24 -13.26
C ASN A 95 15.41 2.74 -13.52
N ASN A 96 16.05 2.36 -14.63
CA ASN A 96 16.55 0.99 -14.83
C ASN A 96 17.91 0.81 -14.12
N ASN A 97 17.88 0.93 -12.81
CA ASN A 97 19.06 0.88 -11.97
C ASN A 97 19.24 -0.53 -11.41
N VAL A 98 20.41 -1.14 -11.63
CA VAL A 98 20.78 -2.44 -11.03
C VAL A 98 20.57 -2.44 -9.51
N LYS A 99 20.74 -1.29 -8.85
CA LYS A 99 20.49 -1.13 -7.41
C LYS A 99 19.02 -1.36 -7.04
N ILE A 100 18.05 -0.99 -7.87
CA ILE A 100 16.61 -1.23 -7.62
C ILE A 100 16.35 -2.73 -7.54
N ILE A 101 16.84 -3.49 -8.52
CA ILE A 101 16.70 -4.96 -8.54
C ILE A 101 17.37 -5.58 -7.31
N GLN A 102 18.58 -5.12 -6.98
CA GLN A 102 19.30 -5.61 -5.80
C GLN A 102 18.57 -5.32 -4.49
N TYR A 103 18.00 -4.12 -4.33
CA TYR A 103 17.28 -3.73 -3.13
C TYR A 103 15.96 -4.47 -3.01
N LEU A 104 15.22 -4.64 -4.11
CA LEU A 104 14.01 -5.46 -4.15
C LEU A 104 14.30 -6.92 -3.74
N LYS A 105 15.35 -7.53 -4.32
CA LYS A 105 15.79 -8.89 -3.95
C LYS A 105 16.12 -9.00 -2.46
N LYS A 106 16.83 -8.03 -1.90
CA LYS A 106 17.19 -8.03 -0.48
C LYS A 106 15.98 -7.79 0.43
N ALA A 107 15.03 -6.96 0.01
CA ALA A 107 13.76 -6.78 0.73
C ALA A 107 12.97 -8.11 0.78
N ASN A 108 12.88 -8.83 -0.33
CA ASN A 108 12.28 -10.18 -0.38
C ASN A 108 13.02 -11.24 0.44
N GLN A 109 14.29 -11.00 0.79
CA GLN A 109 15.05 -11.83 1.73
C GLN A 109 14.83 -11.41 3.21
N GLY A 110 13.83 -10.57 3.50
CA GLY A 110 13.52 -10.09 4.85
C GLY A 110 14.39 -8.94 5.35
N LYS A 111 15.30 -8.39 4.52
CA LYS A 111 16.19 -7.29 4.91
C LYS A 111 15.47 -5.94 4.77
N LYS A 112 14.66 -5.58 5.77
CA LYS A 112 13.72 -4.45 5.70
C LYS A 112 14.29 -3.09 5.36
N ASP A 113 15.52 -2.80 5.81
CA ASP A 113 16.17 -1.53 5.49
C ASP A 113 16.29 -1.31 3.97
N TYR A 114 16.33 -2.40 3.19
CA TYR A 114 16.36 -2.33 1.74
C TYR A 114 15.02 -1.94 1.12
N LEU A 115 13.89 -2.13 1.82
CA LEU A 115 12.60 -1.60 1.35
C LEU A 115 12.56 -0.07 1.46
N THR A 116 13.02 0.48 2.59
CA THR A 116 13.15 1.94 2.73
C THR A 116 14.13 2.50 1.70
N LYS A 117 15.32 1.89 1.56
CA LYS A 117 16.29 2.29 0.53
C LYS A 117 15.76 2.15 -0.90
N LEU A 118 14.92 1.16 -1.16
CA LEU A 118 14.24 1.02 -2.45
C LEU A 118 13.29 2.18 -2.69
N PHE A 119 12.48 2.54 -1.70
CA PHE A 119 11.55 3.66 -1.83
C PHE A 119 12.28 4.98 -2.09
N ASP A 120 13.33 5.26 -1.32
CA ASP A 120 14.15 6.46 -1.48
C ASP A 120 14.84 6.52 -2.84
N LEU A 121 15.24 5.35 -3.38
CA LEU A 121 15.86 5.25 -4.70
C LEU A 121 14.87 5.42 -5.85
N LEU A 122 13.61 5.02 -5.66
CA LEU A 122 12.56 5.17 -6.68
C LEU A 122 12.03 6.60 -6.75
N PHE A 123 11.93 7.27 -5.60
CA PHE A 123 11.36 8.61 -5.48
C PHE A 123 12.07 9.65 -6.36
N SER A 124 11.28 10.48 -7.04
CA SER A 124 11.72 11.66 -7.78
C SER A 124 10.82 12.85 -7.45
N SER A 125 11.42 14.01 -7.20
CA SER A 125 10.73 15.29 -7.07
C SER A 125 10.17 15.81 -8.39
N GLU A 126 10.66 15.29 -9.52
CA GLU A 126 10.21 15.58 -10.88
C GLU A 126 9.74 14.29 -11.55
N PRO A 127 8.59 13.72 -11.16
CA PRO A 127 8.14 12.44 -11.68
C PRO A 127 7.55 12.58 -13.09
N ASP A 128 7.82 11.61 -13.95
CA ASP A 128 7.12 11.40 -15.23
C ASP A 128 6.31 10.09 -15.24
N ILE A 129 6.49 9.24 -14.23
CA ILE A 129 5.76 7.98 -14.02
C ILE A 129 5.53 7.72 -12.52
N TRP A 130 4.79 6.66 -12.22
CA TRP A 130 4.68 6.07 -10.89
C TRP A 130 5.38 4.71 -10.84
N SER A 131 6.15 4.48 -9.77
CA SER A 131 6.60 3.15 -9.38
C SER A 131 5.65 2.59 -8.33
N PHE A 132 5.01 1.48 -8.66
CA PHE A 132 4.15 0.75 -7.75
C PHE A 132 4.91 -0.43 -7.14
N VAL A 133 5.19 -0.35 -5.84
CA VAL A 133 5.76 -1.44 -5.07
C VAL A 133 4.62 -2.14 -4.34
N TYR A 134 4.41 -3.41 -4.65
CA TYR A 134 3.27 -4.20 -4.14
C TYR A 134 3.69 -5.61 -3.80
N PHE A 135 2.92 -6.28 -2.94
CA PHE A 135 3.13 -7.68 -2.64
C PHE A 135 2.29 -8.56 -3.57
N ASP A 136 2.95 -9.44 -4.31
CA ASP A 136 2.27 -10.44 -5.14
C ASP A 136 2.01 -11.69 -4.31
N TYR A 137 0.75 -11.92 -3.94
CA TYR A 137 0.33 -13.08 -3.15
C TYR A 137 0.39 -14.41 -3.91
N LYS A 138 0.49 -14.40 -5.24
CA LYS A 138 0.64 -15.65 -6.02
C LYS A 138 2.08 -16.13 -5.98
N GLU A 139 3.03 -15.20 -6.10
CA GLU A 139 4.47 -15.50 -6.08
C GLU A 139 5.11 -15.31 -4.70
N MET A 140 4.34 -14.85 -3.72
CA MET A 140 4.78 -14.58 -2.35
C MET A 140 6.00 -13.67 -2.28
N GLN A 141 6.03 -12.60 -3.09
CA GLN A 141 7.15 -11.67 -3.16
C GLN A 141 6.73 -10.24 -3.48
N LEU A 142 7.50 -9.26 -3.01
CA LEU A 142 7.40 -7.88 -3.46
C LEU A 142 7.79 -7.77 -4.93
N LYS A 143 6.97 -7.02 -5.67
CA LYS A 143 7.17 -6.67 -7.06
C LYS A 143 7.16 -5.16 -7.24
N LEU A 144 7.71 -4.74 -8.38
CA LEU A 144 7.74 -3.36 -8.84
C LEU A 144 7.11 -3.29 -10.23
N LYS A 145 6.11 -2.42 -10.40
CA LYS A 145 5.49 -2.11 -11.69
C LYS A 145 5.62 -0.62 -11.98
N TYR A 146 5.97 -0.24 -13.21
CA TYR A 146 6.01 1.15 -13.64
C TYR A 146 4.70 1.53 -14.34
N LEU A 147 4.14 2.69 -14.01
CA LEU A 147 2.80 3.11 -14.42
C LEU A 147 2.88 4.56 -14.95
N SER A 148 2.62 4.77 -16.23
CA SER A 148 2.72 6.08 -16.89
C SER A 148 1.39 6.85 -16.98
N ASN A 149 0.26 6.15 -16.87
CA ASN A 149 -1.08 6.72 -17.11
C ASN A 149 -2.01 6.63 -15.89
N ILE A 150 -1.46 6.70 -14.67
CA ILE A 150 -2.27 6.80 -13.46
C ILE A 150 -2.47 8.28 -13.11
N ASN A 151 -3.74 8.68 -13.08
CA ASN A 151 -4.11 9.91 -12.43
C ASN A 151 -4.58 9.59 -11.01
N ILE A 152 -3.69 9.80 -10.04
CA ILE A 152 -4.00 9.55 -8.62
C ILE A 152 -5.13 10.44 -8.10
N ASN A 153 -5.56 11.49 -8.82
CA ASN A 153 -6.68 12.33 -8.41
C ASN A 153 -8.03 11.79 -8.90
N TYR A 154 -8.03 10.79 -9.80
CA TYR A 154 -9.25 10.18 -10.32
C TYR A 154 -9.43 8.80 -9.69
N TYR A 155 -10.12 8.80 -8.54
CA TYR A 155 -10.56 7.58 -7.89
C TYR A 155 -11.93 7.17 -8.41
N LYS A 156 -12.10 5.87 -8.60
CA LYS A 156 -13.43 5.26 -8.60
C LYS A 156 -13.82 4.98 -7.15
N VAL A 157 -15.11 4.82 -6.90
CA VAL A 157 -15.64 4.59 -5.56
C VAL A 157 -16.54 3.37 -5.58
N VAL A 158 -16.35 2.48 -4.61
CA VAL A 158 -17.30 1.40 -4.30
C VAL A 158 -18.00 1.72 -2.99
N THR A 159 -19.30 1.44 -2.91
CA THR A 159 -20.10 1.71 -1.71
C THR A 159 -20.44 0.40 -1.02
N LEU A 160 -20.02 0.25 0.25
CA LEU A 160 -20.36 -0.89 1.11
C LEU A 160 -21.08 -0.38 2.36
N SER A 161 -22.27 -0.88 2.63
CA SER A 161 -23.07 -0.50 3.81
C SER A 161 -23.22 1.02 3.98
N GLY A 162 -23.37 1.76 2.87
CA GLY A 162 -23.50 3.22 2.87
C GLY A 162 -22.20 4.01 3.02
N VAL A 163 -21.04 3.34 3.13
CA VAL A 163 -19.72 3.97 3.20
C VAL A 163 -18.99 3.85 1.88
N GLN A 164 -18.37 4.94 1.45
CA GLN A 164 -17.62 5.04 0.20
C GLN A 164 -16.14 4.67 0.41
N PHE A 165 -15.64 3.78 -0.44
CA PHE A 165 -14.24 3.33 -0.44
C PHE A 165 -13.60 3.66 -1.79
N PRO A 166 -12.53 4.47 -1.81
CA PRO A 166 -11.83 4.82 -3.04
C PRO A 166 -11.04 3.62 -3.58
N TYR A 167 -10.90 3.55 -4.91
CA TYR A 167 -9.96 2.66 -5.57
C TYR A 167 -9.46 3.24 -6.89
N ILE A 168 -8.33 2.73 -7.37
CA ILE A 168 -7.77 3.03 -8.68
C ILE A 168 -7.66 1.76 -9.52
N GLU A 169 -7.87 1.90 -10.81
CA GLU A 169 -7.63 0.80 -11.76
C GLU A 169 -6.18 0.82 -12.21
N ILE A 170 -5.39 -0.10 -11.68
CA ILE A 170 -4.03 -0.34 -12.14
C ILE A 170 -4.10 -1.35 -13.30
N LYS A 171 -4.02 -0.84 -14.55
CA LYS A 171 -3.83 -1.67 -15.75
C LYS A 171 -2.39 -2.16 -15.85
#